data_AF-A0A285N7P2-F1
#
_entry.id   AF-A0A285N7P2-F1
#
_cell.length_a   1.000
_cell.length_b   1.000
_cell.length_c   1.000
_cell.angle_alpha   90.00
_cell.angle_beta   90.00
_cell.angle_gamma   90.00
#
_symmetry.space_group_name_H-M   'P 1'
#
loop_
_entity.id
_entity.type
_entity.pdbx_description
1 polymer ?
#
loop_
_entity_poly.entity_id
_entity_poly.type
_entity_poly.pdbx_seq_one_letter_code
_entity_poly.pdbx_strand_id
1 'polypeptide(L)'
;MRVSPPVFEAVAVESGQMFAQAAGASTGVIPALLATGQDAVAAQSGPMGPAALESTVARIALAAALGLFLGLEREWSQKTAGIRTFSLISLLGAVFVVLDREALLVVGGLLVVVQGVLLAVQGLLADDEEDEGLSLTTSTSMLVAYGVGALVATGFVIEGVTVAVLSSLLLVLKRELHDIAWGLSREELRSASEFAILAFVIYPLLPSDPVEIDVLGAPVPIEARVAWLMVVMVAGIGIVNYAVVMNYGGRGIAVTGFFGGLASSAAVVGTMLDHVRQRPDADAYAIAAILLANAAMALRNLGIALVFTLGSGRLLYGALVPLGAIVVGAVAIAAYAADWSEHVEMELVDPFSLRNALGFGVVFLAVLVAGSLAEIHLGRLGFYATAAATGLVSSAGATASAVMLYRVGDLDGAAAVVAILLATGSSVLVKVALAGLGPDRNFAYRVAGWSVLLLAGAGIATALATV
;
A
#
# COMPACT_ATOMS: atom_id res chain seq x y z
N MET A 1 -38.92 -44.96 12.20
CA MET A 1 -38.55 -44.63 10.81
C MET A 1 -37.05 -44.87 10.69
N ARG A 2 -36.62 -45.98 10.06
CA ARG A 2 -35.20 -46.32 9.88
C ARG A 2 -34.69 -45.51 8.68
N VAL A 3 -33.72 -44.62 8.91
CA VAL A 3 -33.01 -43.90 7.85
C VAL A 3 -31.91 -44.82 7.33
N SER A 4 -31.89 -45.03 6.02
CA SER A 4 -31.06 -46.01 5.33
C SER A 4 -29.57 -45.61 5.31
N PRO A 5 -28.61 -46.57 5.28
CA PRO A 5 -27.17 -46.31 5.38
C PRO A 5 -26.39 -45.88 4.11
N PRO A 6 -26.93 -45.77 2.87
CA PRO A 6 -26.06 -45.79 1.69
C PRO A 6 -25.39 -44.45 1.35
N VAL A 7 -25.73 -43.34 2.03
CA VAL A 7 -25.20 -42.00 1.68
C VAL A 7 -23.80 -41.77 2.25
N PHE A 8 -23.50 -42.26 3.46
CA PHE A 8 -22.16 -42.14 4.05
C PHE A 8 -21.12 -43.00 3.31
N GLU A 9 -21.53 -44.17 2.83
CA GLU A 9 -20.67 -45.08 2.08
C GLU A 9 -20.35 -44.51 0.68
N ALA A 10 -21.33 -43.89 0.03
CA ALA A 10 -21.13 -43.22 -1.26
C ALA A 10 -20.16 -42.02 -1.15
N VAL A 11 -20.33 -41.15 -0.15
CA VAL A 11 -19.44 -39.98 0.05
C VAL A 11 -18.02 -40.42 0.43
N ALA A 12 -17.85 -41.47 1.25
CA ALA A 12 -16.53 -41.97 1.61
C ALA A 12 -15.77 -42.60 0.42
N VAL A 13 -16.48 -43.32 -0.45
CA VAL A 13 -15.90 -43.93 -1.66
C VAL A 13 -15.55 -42.88 -2.70
N GLU A 14 -16.42 -41.89 -2.92
CA GLU A 14 -16.20 -40.82 -3.89
C GLU A 14 -15.07 -39.88 -3.44
N SER A 15 -14.97 -39.59 -2.14
CA SER A 15 -13.83 -38.89 -1.55
C SER A 15 -12.53 -39.67 -1.73
N GLY A 16 -12.53 -40.98 -1.43
CA GLY A 16 -11.35 -41.83 -1.59
C GLY A 16 -10.84 -41.91 -3.02
N GLN A 17 -11.73 -41.91 -4.01
CA GLN A 17 -11.37 -41.89 -5.44
C GLN A 17 -10.81 -40.54 -5.88
N MET A 18 -11.40 -39.43 -5.44
CA MET A 18 -10.91 -38.08 -5.74
C MET A 18 -9.52 -37.83 -5.10
N PHE A 19 -9.27 -38.40 -3.91
CA PHE A 19 -7.96 -38.37 -3.25
C PHE A 19 -6.91 -39.25 -3.93
N ALA A 20 -7.26 -40.44 -4.39
CA ALA A 20 -6.34 -41.28 -5.18
C ALA A 20 -5.91 -40.59 -6.49
N GLN A 21 -6.83 -39.82 -7.08
CA GLN A 21 -6.58 -39.04 -8.29
C GLN A 21 -5.68 -37.81 -8.02
N ALA A 22 -5.87 -37.14 -6.88
CA ALA A 22 -5.01 -36.03 -6.44
C ALA A 22 -3.60 -36.50 -6.04
N ALA A 23 -3.49 -37.64 -5.35
CA ALA A 23 -2.22 -38.26 -5.00
C ALA A 23 -1.42 -38.65 -6.26
N GLY A 24 -2.08 -39.23 -7.26
CA GLY A 24 -1.46 -39.56 -8.56
C GLY A 24 -1.00 -38.34 -9.37
N ALA A 25 -1.64 -37.18 -9.21
CA ALA A 25 -1.23 -35.93 -9.85
C ALA A 25 -0.05 -35.24 -9.13
N SER A 26 0.10 -35.43 -7.82
CA SER A 26 1.19 -34.83 -7.02
C SER A 26 2.55 -35.53 -7.13
N THR A 27 2.60 -36.76 -7.67
CA THR A 27 3.78 -37.63 -7.72
C THR A 27 4.97 -37.05 -8.50
N GLY A 28 4.77 -35.98 -9.29
CA GLY A 28 5.86 -35.30 -10.03
C GLY A 28 6.22 -33.91 -9.50
N VAL A 29 5.37 -33.27 -8.71
CA VAL A 29 5.56 -31.86 -8.28
C VAL A 29 6.45 -31.76 -7.04
N ILE A 30 6.25 -32.68 -6.10
CA ILE A 30 7.03 -32.72 -4.84
C ILE A 30 8.50 -33.12 -5.09
N PRO A 31 8.81 -34.15 -5.90
CA PRO A 31 10.21 -34.48 -6.23
C PRO A 31 10.92 -33.35 -6.98
N ALA A 32 10.21 -32.63 -7.85
CA ALA A 32 10.79 -31.52 -8.62
C ALA A 32 11.15 -30.32 -7.72
N LEU A 33 10.31 -29.99 -6.74
CA LEU A 33 10.57 -28.96 -5.71
C LEU A 33 11.72 -29.35 -4.76
N LEU A 34 11.81 -30.63 -4.38
CA LEU A 34 12.89 -31.17 -3.56
C LEU A 34 14.24 -31.16 -4.30
N ALA A 35 14.24 -31.55 -5.58
CA ALA A 35 15.44 -31.55 -6.42
C ALA A 35 15.96 -30.13 -6.71
N THR A 36 15.07 -29.18 -7.06
CA THR A 36 15.48 -27.78 -7.28
C THR A 36 15.99 -27.09 -6.02
N GLY A 37 15.48 -27.45 -4.84
CA GLY A 37 15.98 -26.95 -3.55
C GLY A 37 17.40 -27.43 -3.24
N GLN A 38 17.73 -28.69 -3.54
CA GLN A 38 19.08 -29.24 -3.32
C GLN A 38 20.12 -28.59 -4.24
N ASP A 39 19.79 -28.37 -5.51
CA ASP A 39 20.70 -27.78 -6.49
C ASP A 39 20.95 -26.27 -6.25
N ALA A 40 19.94 -25.53 -5.77
CA ALA A 40 20.07 -24.10 -5.46
C ALA A 40 20.97 -23.82 -4.25
N VAL A 41 21.01 -24.72 -3.27
CA VAL A 41 21.83 -24.60 -2.05
C VAL A 41 23.30 -24.90 -2.33
N ALA A 42 23.60 -25.83 -3.25
CA ALA A 42 24.97 -26.16 -3.62
C ALA A 42 25.71 -25.00 -4.32
N ALA A 43 24.97 -24.05 -4.91
CA ALA A 43 25.53 -22.95 -5.71
C ALA A 43 25.92 -21.69 -4.90
N GLN A 44 25.61 -21.59 -3.60
CA GLN A 44 25.74 -20.34 -2.81
C GLN A 44 26.73 -20.39 -1.62
N SER A 45 27.79 -21.20 -1.64
CA SER A 45 28.75 -21.27 -0.52
C SER A 45 29.91 -20.25 -0.63
N GLY A 46 29.79 -19.12 0.08
CA GLY A 46 30.89 -18.19 0.39
C GLY A 46 31.42 -18.35 1.82
N PRO A 47 32.71 -18.05 2.11
CA PRO A 47 33.33 -18.38 3.38
C PRO A 47 33.17 -17.23 4.40
N MET A 48 32.08 -17.24 5.16
CA MET A 48 32.01 -16.89 6.60
C MET A 48 30.54 -16.66 7.02
N GLY A 49 29.96 -17.67 7.68
CA GLY A 49 28.67 -17.64 8.40
C GLY A 49 27.50 -18.34 7.70
N PRO A 50 27.45 -19.69 7.65
CA PRO A 50 26.25 -20.45 8.07
C PRO A 50 26.51 -21.90 8.58
N ALA A 51 27.72 -22.29 8.96
CA ALA A 51 28.08 -23.70 9.21
C ALA A 51 27.34 -24.40 10.39
N ALA A 52 26.81 -23.65 11.36
CA ALA A 52 26.13 -24.24 12.53
C ALA A 52 24.71 -24.76 12.21
N LEU A 53 24.02 -24.14 11.25
CA LEU A 53 22.66 -24.51 10.80
C LEU A 53 22.67 -25.62 9.72
N GLU A 54 23.85 -26.03 9.26
CA GLU A 54 24.01 -27.12 8.29
C GLU A 54 23.77 -28.49 8.92
N SER A 55 23.94 -28.63 10.24
CA SER A 55 23.68 -29.91 10.89
C SER A 55 22.18 -30.22 10.89
N THR A 56 21.81 -31.43 10.48
CA THR A 56 20.42 -31.93 10.54
C THR A 56 19.80 -31.75 11.92
N VAL A 57 20.61 -31.88 12.97
CA VAL A 57 20.19 -31.65 14.37
C VAL A 57 19.75 -30.20 14.58
N ALA A 58 20.48 -29.22 14.07
CA ALA A 58 20.11 -27.81 14.18
C ALA A 58 18.80 -27.50 13.44
N ARG A 59 18.57 -28.10 12.26
CA ARG A 59 17.31 -27.94 11.52
C ARG A 59 16.12 -28.55 12.25
N ILE A 60 16.28 -29.74 12.83
CA ILE A 60 15.25 -30.37 13.67
C ILE A 60 14.95 -29.53 14.91
N ALA A 61 15.99 -29.03 15.58
CA ALA A 61 15.83 -28.15 16.75
C ALA A 61 15.12 -26.83 16.38
N LEU A 62 15.48 -26.24 15.23
CA LEU A 62 14.84 -25.03 14.72
C LEU A 62 13.38 -25.28 14.33
N ALA A 63 13.06 -26.39 13.66
CA ALA A 63 11.69 -26.78 13.36
C ALA A 63 10.85 -26.87 14.65
N ALA A 64 11.37 -27.54 15.69
CA ALA A 64 10.71 -27.63 16.99
C ALA A 64 10.49 -26.25 17.64
N ALA A 65 11.49 -25.36 17.56
CA ALA A 65 11.42 -24.01 18.09
C ALA A 65 10.40 -23.13 17.34
N LEU A 66 10.33 -23.21 16.01
CA LEU A 66 9.32 -22.50 15.22
C LEU A 66 7.91 -23.04 15.47
N GLY A 67 7.75 -24.35 15.64
CA GLY A 67 6.48 -24.94 16.05
C GLY A 67 6.08 -24.46 17.45
N LEU A 68 7.01 -24.39 18.40
CA LEU A 68 6.75 -23.82 19.72
C LEU A 68 6.32 -22.35 19.61
N PHE A 69 6.99 -21.57 18.76
CA PHE A 69 6.66 -20.17 18.51
C PHE A 69 5.24 -19.98 17.96
N LEU A 70 4.81 -20.78 16.97
CA LEU A 70 3.42 -20.76 16.51
C LEU A 70 2.43 -21.13 17.63
N GLY A 71 2.77 -22.13 18.44
CA GLY A 71 1.89 -22.62 19.50
C GLY A 71 1.76 -21.68 20.70
N LEU A 72 2.66 -20.70 20.86
CA LEU A 72 2.62 -19.74 21.98
C LEU A 72 1.35 -18.90 21.97
N GLU A 73 1.00 -18.36 20.81
CA GLU A 73 -0.23 -17.57 20.71
C GLU A 73 -1.46 -18.46 20.90
N ARG A 74 -1.45 -19.72 20.42
CA ARG A 74 -2.57 -20.65 20.61
C ARG A 74 -2.80 -20.97 22.10
N GLU A 75 -1.72 -21.21 22.85
CA GLU A 75 -1.78 -21.43 24.30
C GLU A 75 -2.26 -20.17 25.04
N TRP A 76 -1.77 -18.99 24.64
CA TRP A 76 -2.18 -17.71 25.22
C TRP A 76 -3.67 -17.42 24.99
N SER A 77 -4.17 -17.78 23.80
CA SER A 77 -5.59 -17.74 23.42
C SER A 77 -6.42 -18.90 23.99
N GLN A 78 -5.89 -19.66 24.96
CA GLN A 78 -6.53 -20.77 25.68
C GLN A 78 -7.10 -21.87 24.77
N LYS A 79 -6.43 -22.17 23.65
CA LYS A 79 -6.85 -23.22 22.70
C LYS A 79 -6.34 -24.61 23.09
N THR A 80 -7.11 -25.62 22.72
CA THR A 80 -6.83 -27.04 23.03
C THR A 80 -5.51 -27.53 22.45
N ALA A 81 -5.10 -27.00 21.28
CA ALA A 81 -3.81 -27.27 20.67
C ALA A 81 -2.84 -26.12 20.93
N GLY A 82 -2.02 -26.26 21.97
CA GLY A 82 -1.08 -25.23 22.40
C GLY A 82 0.39 -25.48 22.00
N ILE A 83 1.32 -24.95 22.79
CA ILE A 83 2.77 -24.93 22.48
C ILE A 83 3.37 -26.31 22.19
N ARG A 84 2.96 -27.34 22.95
CA ARG A 84 3.51 -28.70 22.83
C ARG A 84 3.03 -29.35 21.53
N THR A 85 1.75 -29.20 21.21
CA THR A 85 1.14 -29.81 20.03
C THR A 85 1.78 -29.26 18.76
N PHE A 86 1.92 -27.94 18.64
CA PHE A 86 2.54 -27.32 17.47
C PHE A 86 4.03 -27.64 17.33
N SER A 87 4.77 -27.68 18.43
CA SER A 87 6.18 -28.08 18.42
C SER A 87 6.35 -29.53 17.94
N LEU A 88 5.52 -30.46 18.44
CA LEU A 88 5.54 -31.87 18.02
C LEU A 88 5.12 -32.05 16.55
N ILE A 89 4.15 -31.30 16.07
CA ILE A 89 3.70 -31.36 14.67
C ILE A 89 4.79 -30.86 13.72
N SER A 90 5.46 -29.76 14.05
CA SER A 90 6.61 -29.27 13.27
C SER A 90 7.78 -30.26 13.32
N LEU A 91 8.08 -30.82 14.49
CA LEU A 91 9.09 -31.86 14.64
C LEU A 91 8.76 -33.10 13.77
N LEU A 92 7.50 -33.51 13.73
CA LEU A 92 7.03 -34.64 12.92
C LEU A 92 7.30 -34.40 11.42
N GLY A 93 6.97 -33.21 10.92
CA GLY A 93 7.26 -32.81 9.54
C GLY A 93 8.75 -32.85 9.24
N ALA A 94 9.58 -32.32 10.14
CA ALA A 94 11.04 -32.34 9.99
C ALA A 94 11.61 -33.77 9.97
N VAL A 95 11.16 -34.63 10.88
CA VAL A 95 11.63 -36.03 10.96
C VAL A 95 11.28 -36.80 9.68
N PHE A 96 10.07 -36.63 9.14
CA PHE A 96 9.66 -37.33 7.93
C PHE A 96 10.38 -36.85 6.67
N VAL A 97 10.80 -35.58 6.61
CA VAL A 97 11.71 -35.10 5.56
C VAL A 97 13.09 -35.74 5.70
N VAL A 98 13.64 -35.78 6.92
CA VAL A 98 14.98 -36.33 7.18
C VAL A 98 15.06 -37.84 6.86
N LEU A 99 13.96 -38.58 7.05
CA LEU A 99 13.88 -39.99 6.68
C LEU A 99 13.83 -40.23 5.16
N ASP A 100 13.61 -39.18 4.37
CA ASP A 100 13.57 -39.20 2.90
C ASP A 100 12.57 -40.23 2.34
N ARG A 101 11.38 -40.29 2.96
CA ARG A 101 10.27 -41.17 2.55
C ARG A 101 9.02 -40.36 2.29
N GLU A 102 8.71 -40.13 1.02
CA GLU A 102 7.52 -39.39 0.58
C GLU A 102 6.22 -39.94 1.19
N ALA A 103 6.08 -41.26 1.28
CA ALA A 103 4.92 -41.88 1.89
C ALA A 103 4.71 -41.47 3.36
N LEU A 104 5.79 -41.31 4.14
CA LEU A 104 5.68 -40.87 5.54
C LEU A 104 5.26 -39.40 5.63
N LEU A 105 5.76 -38.56 4.71
CA LEU A 105 5.33 -37.15 4.64
C LEU A 105 3.85 -37.00 4.33
N VAL A 106 3.33 -37.82 3.39
CA VAL A 106 1.90 -37.82 3.05
C VAL A 106 1.06 -38.34 4.22
N VAL A 107 1.47 -39.45 4.84
CA VAL A 107 0.77 -40.02 6.00
C VAL A 107 0.79 -39.07 7.20
N GLY A 108 1.90 -38.39 7.45
CA GLY A 108 2.01 -37.37 8.50
C GLY A 108 1.09 -36.18 8.25
N GLY A 109 1.06 -35.66 7.02
CA GLY A 109 0.15 -34.59 6.62
C GLY A 109 -1.32 -35.01 6.79
N LEU A 110 -1.67 -36.22 6.36
CA LEU A 110 -3.02 -36.77 6.55
C LEU A 110 -3.40 -36.88 8.03
N LEU A 111 -2.49 -37.35 8.88
CA LEU A 111 -2.71 -37.41 10.32
C LEU A 111 -3.00 -36.03 10.92
N VAL A 112 -2.25 -35.00 10.50
CA VAL A 112 -2.47 -33.61 10.95
C VAL A 112 -3.83 -33.08 10.45
N VAL A 113 -4.20 -33.36 9.20
CA VAL A 113 -5.52 -32.99 8.67
C VAL A 113 -6.64 -33.67 9.45
N VAL A 114 -6.53 -34.97 9.73
CA VAL A 114 -7.52 -35.71 10.52
C VAL A 114 -7.64 -35.12 11.93
N GLN A 115 -6.52 -34.84 12.60
CA GLN A 115 -6.53 -34.20 13.92
C GLN A 115 -7.17 -32.80 13.88
N GLY A 116 -6.85 -32.01 12.85
CA GLY A 116 -7.46 -30.71 12.62
C GLY A 116 -8.98 -30.82 12.44
N VAL A 117 -9.45 -31.69 11.55
CA VAL A 117 -10.90 -31.91 11.33
C VAL A 117 -11.61 -32.32 12.62
N LEU A 118 -11.01 -33.20 13.43
CA LEU A 118 -11.60 -33.58 14.71
C LEU A 118 -11.73 -32.38 15.67
N LEU A 119 -10.72 -31.53 15.74
CA LEU A 119 -10.76 -30.30 16.55
C LEU A 119 -11.76 -29.28 16.00
N ALA A 120 -11.83 -29.10 14.68
CA ALA A 120 -12.81 -28.24 14.03
C ALA A 120 -14.24 -28.70 14.32
N VAL A 121 -14.53 -30.00 14.16
CA VAL A 121 -15.86 -30.56 14.45
C VAL A 121 -16.21 -30.44 15.94
N GLN A 122 -15.26 -30.68 16.85
CA GLN A 122 -15.48 -30.46 18.28
C GLN A 122 -15.80 -28.99 18.59
N GLY A 123 -15.11 -28.05 17.94
CA GLY A 123 -15.37 -26.62 18.11
C GLY A 123 -16.71 -26.17 17.54
N LEU A 124 -17.15 -26.72 16.40
CA LEU A 124 -18.46 -26.44 15.81
C LEU A 124 -19.64 -27.04 16.60
N LEU A 125 -19.38 -28.07 17.41
CA LEU A 125 -20.39 -28.69 18.27
C LEU A 125 -20.43 -28.06 19.67
N ALA A 126 -19.49 -27.16 19.99
CA ALA A 126 -19.53 -26.38 21.21
C ALA A 126 -20.43 -25.16 20.99
N ASP A 127 -21.38 -24.93 21.91
CA ASP A 127 -22.41 -23.87 21.84
C ASP A 127 -21.86 -22.43 22.05
N ASP A 128 -20.56 -22.19 21.85
CA ASP A 128 -19.91 -20.88 22.01
C ASP A 128 -19.58 -20.27 20.64
N GLU A 129 -20.33 -19.25 20.23
CA GLU A 129 -20.15 -18.52 18.96
C GLU A 129 -18.75 -17.88 18.82
N GLU A 130 -18.08 -17.57 19.95
CA GLU A 130 -16.71 -17.04 19.92
C GLU A 130 -15.67 -18.10 19.50
N ASP A 131 -15.97 -19.40 19.67
CA ASP A 131 -15.05 -20.53 19.43
C ASP A 131 -15.19 -21.17 18.03
N GLU A 132 -16.32 -21.02 17.34
CA GLU A 132 -16.56 -21.62 16.02
C GLU A 132 -15.49 -21.23 14.98
N GLY A 133 -15.19 -19.93 14.85
CA GLY A 133 -14.14 -19.44 13.94
C GLY A 133 -12.70 -19.77 14.39
N LEU A 134 -12.50 -20.08 15.67
CA LEU A 134 -11.19 -20.36 16.28
C LEU A 134 -10.76 -21.82 16.06
N SER A 135 -11.72 -22.74 15.94
CA SER A 135 -11.47 -24.16 15.69
C SER A 135 -10.97 -24.43 14.25
N LEU A 136 -11.50 -23.71 13.26
CA LEU A 136 -11.06 -23.78 11.86
C LEU A 136 -9.64 -23.24 11.67
N THR A 137 -9.34 -22.08 12.25
CA THR A 137 -7.99 -21.47 12.15
C THR A 137 -6.93 -22.29 12.87
N THR A 138 -7.27 -22.96 13.98
CA THR A 138 -6.38 -23.89 14.69
C THR A 138 -6.04 -25.11 13.83
N SER A 139 -7.03 -25.65 13.11
CA SER A 139 -6.84 -26.77 12.20
C SER A 139 -5.90 -26.41 11.04
N THR A 140 -6.09 -25.22 10.45
CA THR A 140 -5.20 -24.71 9.41
C THR A 140 -3.80 -24.44 9.94
N SER A 141 -3.65 -23.85 11.13
CA SER A 141 -2.33 -23.53 11.67
C SER A 141 -1.54 -24.76 12.10
N MET A 142 -2.19 -25.87 12.49
CA MET A 142 -1.53 -27.16 12.68
C MET A 142 -0.90 -27.67 11.37
N LEU A 143 -1.62 -27.56 10.25
CA LEU A 143 -1.07 -27.93 8.93
C LEU A 143 0.09 -27.02 8.52
N VAL A 144 -0.01 -25.72 8.81
CA VAL A 144 1.10 -24.77 8.62
C VAL A 144 2.32 -25.17 9.46
N ALA A 145 2.14 -25.53 10.74
CA ALA A 145 3.24 -25.96 11.60
C ALA A 145 3.94 -27.21 11.05
N TYR A 146 3.19 -28.16 10.51
CA TYR A 146 3.74 -29.34 9.84
C TYR A 146 4.58 -28.95 8.62
N GLY A 147 4.06 -28.06 7.78
CA GLY A 147 4.75 -27.53 6.60
C GLY A 147 6.02 -26.75 6.94
N VAL A 148 6.01 -25.94 8.01
CA VAL A 148 7.20 -25.23 8.52
C VAL A 148 8.30 -26.22 8.89
N GLY A 149 7.95 -27.30 9.60
CA GLY A 149 8.90 -28.35 9.94
C GLY A 149 9.52 -29.02 8.72
N ALA A 150 8.69 -29.31 7.71
CA ALA A 150 9.14 -29.86 6.45
C ALA A 150 10.08 -28.90 5.69
N LEU A 151 9.70 -27.62 5.54
CA LEU A 151 10.49 -26.59 4.86
C LEU A 151 11.89 -26.44 5.48
N VAL A 152 11.96 -26.31 6.81
CA VAL A 152 13.24 -26.15 7.50
C VAL A 152 14.13 -27.38 7.35
N ALA A 153 13.56 -28.58 7.41
CA ALA A 153 14.31 -29.81 7.21
C ALA A 153 14.84 -29.95 5.77
N THR A 154 14.08 -29.53 4.76
CA THR A 154 14.51 -29.53 3.35
C THR A 154 15.62 -28.51 3.04
N GLY A 155 15.85 -27.53 3.91
CA GLY A 155 16.88 -26.50 3.75
C GLY A 155 16.33 -25.10 3.44
N PHE A 156 15.03 -24.96 3.22
CA PHE A 156 14.33 -23.69 3.06
C PHE A 156 14.10 -23.00 4.42
N VAL A 157 15.20 -22.70 5.12
CA VAL A 157 15.16 -22.15 6.47
C VAL A 157 14.54 -20.76 6.50
N ILE A 158 14.88 -19.89 5.55
CA ILE A 158 14.37 -18.52 5.50
C ILE A 158 12.87 -18.53 5.21
N GLU A 159 12.43 -19.36 4.28
CA GLU A 159 11.02 -19.54 3.91
C GLU A 159 10.23 -20.13 5.08
N GLY A 160 10.76 -21.16 5.75
CA GLY A 160 10.14 -21.77 6.92
C GLY A 160 9.98 -20.78 8.08
N VAL A 161 11.01 -19.99 8.38
CA VAL A 161 10.94 -18.90 9.36
C VAL A 161 9.93 -17.84 8.94
N THR A 162 9.93 -17.43 7.67
CA THR A 162 9.01 -16.42 7.14
C THR A 162 7.56 -16.87 7.25
N VAL A 163 7.25 -18.11 6.85
CA VAL A 163 5.91 -18.70 6.99
C VAL A 163 5.51 -18.77 8.46
N ALA A 164 6.42 -19.18 9.35
CA ALA A 164 6.14 -19.28 10.78
C ALA A 164 5.83 -17.92 11.41
N VAL A 165 6.64 -16.90 11.10
CA VAL A 165 6.48 -15.54 11.61
C VAL A 165 5.23 -14.88 11.06
N LEU A 166 4.99 -14.94 9.75
CA LEU A 166 3.78 -14.36 9.14
C LEU A 166 2.52 -15.05 9.65
N SER A 167 2.54 -16.38 9.79
CA SER A 167 1.39 -17.11 10.33
C SER A 167 1.13 -16.71 11.78
N SER A 168 2.17 -16.68 12.63
CA SER A 168 2.04 -16.23 14.02
C SER A 168 1.50 -14.79 14.10
N LEU A 169 1.98 -13.89 13.23
CA LEU A 169 1.48 -12.51 13.16
C LEU A 169 -0.01 -12.44 12.82
N LEU A 170 -0.47 -13.21 11.82
CA LEU A 170 -1.90 -13.29 11.48
C LEU A 170 -2.75 -13.83 12.62
N LEU A 171 -2.20 -14.79 13.37
CA LEU A 171 -2.86 -15.39 14.52
C LEU A 171 -2.99 -14.40 15.69
N VAL A 172 -1.93 -13.63 15.97
CA VAL A 172 -1.94 -12.59 17.01
C VAL A 172 -2.89 -11.45 16.66
N LEU A 173 -2.87 -10.97 15.41
CA LEU A 173 -3.69 -9.83 14.96
C LEU A 173 -5.13 -10.22 14.58
N LYS A 174 -5.59 -11.43 14.92
CA LYS A 174 -6.92 -11.93 14.50
C LYS A 174 -8.05 -10.95 14.89
N ARG A 175 -8.04 -10.44 16.12
CA ARG A 175 -9.11 -9.57 16.64
C ARG A 175 -9.12 -8.23 15.91
N GLU A 176 -7.95 -7.61 15.77
CA GLU A 176 -7.76 -6.35 15.08
C GLU A 176 -8.16 -6.47 13.60
N LEU A 177 -7.78 -7.57 12.93
CA LEU A 177 -8.18 -7.84 11.54
C LEU A 177 -9.70 -8.02 11.40
N HIS A 178 -10.35 -8.64 12.39
CA HIS A 178 -11.80 -8.83 12.42
C HIS A 178 -12.53 -7.50 12.66
N ASP A 179 -12.08 -6.72 13.63
CA ASP A 179 -12.63 -5.41 13.96
C ASP A 179 -12.47 -4.43 12.79
N ILE A 180 -11.33 -4.45 12.10
CA ILE A 180 -11.12 -3.70 10.85
C ILE A 180 -12.11 -4.17 9.79
N ALA A 181 -12.26 -5.47 9.58
CA ALA A 181 -13.15 -6.01 8.54
C ALA A 181 -14.63 -5.67 8.79
N TRP A 182 -15.08 -5.67 10.05
CA TRP A 182 -16.44 -5.31 10.44
C TRP A 182 -16.68 -3.80 10.54
N GLY A 183 -15.63 -3.00 10.78
CA GLY A 183 -15.70 -1.55 10.81
C GLY A 183 -15.82 -0.91 9.42
N LEU A 184 -15.49 -1.64 8.34
CA LEU A 184 -15.54 -1.13 6.98
C LEU A 184 -16.96 -1.15 6.40
N SER A 185 -17.37 -0.03 5.80
CA SER A 185 -18.57 0.07 4.97
C SER A 185 -18.41 -0.73 3.67
N ARG A 186 -19.53 -0.96 2.97
CA ARG A 186 -19.53 -1.66 1.67
C ARG A 186 -18.75 -0.87 0.63
N GLU A 187 -18.87 0.46 0.68
CA GLU A 187 -18.18 1.40 -0.18
C GLU A 187 -16.67 1.34 0.06
N GLU A 188 -16.24 1.37 1.32
CA GLU A 188 -14.81 1.28 1.70
C GLU A 188 -14.20 -0.07 1.32
N LEU A 189 -14.91 -1.19 1.55
CA LEU A 189 -14.43 -2.52 1.16
C LEU A 189 -14.29 -2.64 -0.36
N ARG A 190 -15.25 -2.09 -1.11
CA ARG A 190 -15.17 -2.02 -2.58
C ARG A 190 -13.98 -1.18 -3.02
N SER A 191 -13.78 -0.02 -2.42
CA SER A 191 -12.66 0.89 -2.68
C SER A 191 -11.30 0.23 -2.39
N ALA A 192 -11.14 -0.42 -1.24
CA ALA A 192 -9.94 -1.16 -0.89
C ALA A 192 -9.66 -2.31 -1.87
N SER A 193 -10.71 -3.03 -2.29
CA SER A 193 -10.60 -4.11 -3.29
C SER A 193 -10.21 -3.58 -4.67
N GLU A 194 -10.82 -2.47 -5.11
CA GLU A 194 -10.46 -1.78 -6.36
C GLU A 194 -8.99 -1.32 -6.34
N PHE A 195 -8.51 -0.76 -5.22
CA PHE A 195 -7.10 -0.43 -5.04
C PHE A 195 -6.18 -1.65 -5.10
N ALA A 196 -6.56 -2.74 -4.44
CA ALA A 196 -5.80 -3.99 -4.47
C ALA A 196 -5.70 -4.54 -5.91
N ILE A 197 -6.75 -4.44 -6.70
CA ILE A 197 -6.72 -4.80 -8.13
C ILE A 197 -5.74 -3.90 -8.89
N LEU A 198 -5.81 -2.57 -8.71
CA LEU A 198 -4.88 -1.64 -9.35
C LEU A 198 -3.40 -1.94 -8.99
N ALA A 199 -3.13 -2.21 -7.72
CA ALA A 199 -1.78 -2.32 -7.17
C ALA A 199 -1.16 -3.73 -7.31
N PHE A 200 -1.95 -4.80 -7.17
CA PHE A 200 -1.44 -6.17 -7.13
C PHE A 200 -1.84 -7.02 -8.33
N VAL A 201 -2.87 -6.63 -9.09
CA VAL A 201 -3.30 -7.35 -10.30
C VAL A 201 -2.85 -6.64 -11.56
N ILE A 202 -3.16 -5.35 -11.71
CA ILE A 202 -2.86 -4.61 -12.95
C ILE A 202 -1.38 -4.27 -13.04
N TYR A 203 -0.76 -3.79 -11.97
CA TYR A 203 0.67 -3.45 -11.95
C TYR A 203 1.59 -4.56 -12.50
N PRO A 204 1.53 -5.82 -12.04
CA PRO A 204 2.42 -6.87 -12.55
C PRO A 204 2.14 -7.27 -14.01
N LEU A 205 0.94 -7.01 -14.52
CA LEU A 205 0.56 -7.30 -15.92
C LEU A 205 1.14 -6.28 -16.91
N LEU A 206 1.58 -5.10 -16.44
CA LEU A 206 2.11 -4.07 -17.31
C LEU A 206 3.52 -4.43 -17.83
N PRO A 207 3.89 -4.01 -19.05
CA PRO A 207 5.23 -4.20 -19.58
C PRO A 207 6.31 -3.61 -18.66
N SER A 208 7.39 -4.36 -18.42
CA SER A 208 8.54 -3.89 -17.63
C SER A 208 9.43 -2.92 -18.40
N ASP A 209 9.51 -3.10 -19.71
CA ASP A 209 10.37 -2.29 -20.58
C ASP A 209 9.61 -1.06 -21.10
N PRO A 210 10.31 0.07 -21.33
CA PRO A 210 9.72 1.24 -21.96
C PRO A 210 9.09 0.88 -23.32
N VAL A 211 7.85 1.32 -23.53
CA VAL A 211 7.15 1.17 -24.81
C VAL A 211 7.17 2.51 -25.53
N GLU A 212 7.70 2.54 -26.75
CA GLU A 212 7.61 3.72 -27.60
C GLU A 212 6.25 3.74 -28.29
N ILE A 213 5.47 4.81 -28.03
CA ILE A 213 4.21 5.05 -28.70
C ILE A 213 4.39 6.24 -29.63
N ASP A 214 4.17 6.04 -30.93
CA ASP A 214 4.12 7.14 -31.89
C ASP A 214 2.81 7.91 -31.71
N VAL A 215 2.92 9.17 -31.28
CA VAL A 215 1.80 10.09 -31.17
C VAL A 215 2.07 11.29 -32.06
N LEU A 216 1.23 11.46 -33.10
CA LEU A 216 1.32 12.57 -34.06
C LEU A 216 2.71 12.70 -34.74
N GLY A 217 3.42 11.59 -34.95
CA GLY A 217 4.75 11.57 -35.59
C GLY A 217 5.92 11.82 -34.64
N ALA A 218 5.66 11.84 -33.32
CA ALA A 218 6.67 11.93 -32.29
C ALA A 218 6.71 10.63 -31.47
N PRO A 219 7.86 9.94 -31.38
CA PRO A 219 8.01 8.80 -30.50
C PRO A 219 7.99 9.30 -29.04
N VAL A 220 7.00 8.86 -28.27
CA VAL A 220 6.89 9.15 -26.84
C VAL A 220 7.25 7.88 -26.07
N PRO A 221 8.40 7.84 -25.38
CA PRO A 221 8.78 6.68 -24.57
C PRO A 221 7.97 6.65 -23.27
N ILE A 222 7.26 5.54 -23.01
CA ILE A 222 6.40 5.37 -21.84
C ILE A 222 6.81 4.13 -21.03
N GLU A 223 7.35 4.36 -19.83
CA GLU A 223 7.52 3.35 -18.78
C GLU A 223 6.15 3.05 -18.13
N ALA A 224 5.37 2.13 -18.72
CA ALA A 224 4.01 1.83 -18.28
C ALA A 224 3.91 1.47 -16.79
N ARG A 225 4.84 0.65 -16.27
CA ARG A 225 4.90 0.31 -14.84
C ARG A 225 5.14 1.52 -13.95
N VAL A 226 6.03 2.42 -14.34
CA VAL A 226 6.38 3.59 -13.51
C VAL A 226 5.24 4.62 -13.53
N ALA A 227 4.68 4.88 -14.71
CA ALA A 227 3.46 5.66 -14.87
C ALA A 227 2.33 5.12 -13.97
N TRP A 228 2.11 3.81 -13.99
CA TRP A 228 1.07 3.17 -13.19
C TRP A 228 1.36 3.21 -11.69
N LEU A 229 2.63 3.01 -11.30
CA LEU A 229 3.02 3.17 -9.90
C LEU A 229 2.79 4.59 -9.40
N MET A 230 2.95 5.63 -10.24
CA MET A 230 2.59 7.00 -9.85
C MET A 230 1.09 7.12 -9.57
N VAL A 231 0.23 6.49 -10.39
CA VAL A 231 -1.22 6.41 -10.15
C VAL A 231 -1.52 5.69 -8.84
N VAL A 232 -0.89 4.53 -8.62
CA VAL A 232 -1.05 3.73 -7.38
C VAL A 232 -0.55 4.50 -6.16
N MET A 233 0.56 5.22 -6.24
CA MET A 233 1.09 6.04 -5.15
C MET A 233 0.13 7.17 -4.79
N VAL A 234 -0.35 7.92 -5.79
CA VAL A 234 -1.29 9.03 -5.57
C VAL A 234 -2.59 8.50 -4.95
N ALA A 235 -3.09 7.37 -5.44
CA ALA A 235 -4.30 6.76 -4.91
C ALA A 235 -4.10 6.17 -3.49
N GLY A 236 -2.95 5.56 -3.23
CA GLY A 236 -2.58 5.02 -1.92
C GLY A 236 -2.43 6.12 -0.87
N ILE A 237 -1.88 7.29 -1.23
CA ILE A 237 -1.88 8.48 -0.37
C ILE A 237 -3.31 8.88 -0.01
N GLY A 238 -4.26 8.79 -0.95
CA GLY A 238 -5.68 9.04 -0.69
C GLY A 238 -6.31 8.09 0.34
N ILE A 239 -5.98 6.79 0.27
CA ILE A 239 -6.47 5.78 1.24
C ILE A 239 -5.88 6.01 2.63
N VAL A 240 -4.57 6.20 2.72
CA VAL A 240 -3.90 6.52 4.00
C VAL A 240 -4.52 7.77 4.60
N ASN A 241 -4.77 8.78 3.77
CA ASN A 241 -5.39 10.01 4.20
C ASN A 241 -6.81 9.83 4.72
N TYR A 242 -7.65 9.09 4.00
CA TYR A 242 -8.99 8.74 4.44
C TYR A 242 -8.98 8.05 5.82
N ALA A 243 -8.12 7.05 5.98
CA ALA A 243 -7.97 6.32 7.23
C ALA A 243 -7.51 7.24 8.38
N VAL A 244 -6.61 8.20 8.11
CA VAL A 244 -6.20 9.19 9.12
C VAL A 244 -7.37 10.08 9.51
N VAL A 245 -8.14 10.65 8.58
CA VAL A 245 -9.23 11.55 8.98
C VAL A 245 -10.35 10.78 9.69
N MET A 246 -10.64 9.54 9.28
CA MET A 246 -11.65 8.69 9.94
C MET A 246 -11.24 8.33 11.38
N ASN A 247 -9.98 7.99 11.62
CA ASN A 247 -9.50 7.60 12.96
C ASN A 247 -9.34 8.77 13.93
N TYR A 248 -8.95 9.95 13.42
CA TYR A 248 -8.71 11.12 14.28
C TYR A 248 -9.97 11.98 14.50
N GLY A 249 -11.02 11.79 13.68
CA GLY A 249 -12.21 12.64 13.66
C GLY A 249 -11.88 14.08 13.25
N GLY A 250 -12.87 14.94 13.05
CA GLY A 250 -12.70 16.36 12.68
C GLY A 250 -12.02 17.26 13.73
N ARG A 251 -11.03 16.76 14.46
CA ARG A 251 -10.36 17.42 15.58
C ARG A 251 -9.23 18.32 15.07
N GLY A 252 -9.58 19.56 14.78
CA GLY A 252 -8.63 20.68 14.66
C GLY A 252 -8.10 20.96 13.25
N ILE A 253 -7.57 22.18 13.09
CA ILE A 253 -7.07 22.78 11.83
C ILE A 253 -6.10 21.87 11.07
N ALA A 254 -5.24 21.15 11.80
CA ALA A 254 -4.25 20.26 11.20
C ALA A 254 -4.89 19.08 10.48
N VAL A 255 -5.91 18.45 11.08
CA VAL A 255 -6.60 17.30 10.49
C VAL A 255 -7.48 17.74 9.33
N THR A 256 -8.21 18.84 9.49
CA THR A 256 -9.10 19.37 8.44
C THR A 256 -8.31 19.95 7.27
N GLY A 257 -7.31 20.79 7.52
CA GLY A 257 -6.54 21.46 6.48
C GLY A 257 -5.54 20.56 5.76
N PHE A 258 -4.64 19.92 6.50
CA PHE A 258 -3.55 19.15 5.90
C PHE A 258 -4.06 17.84 5.30
N PHE A 259 -4.70 17.00 6.11
CA PHE A 259 -5.20 15.70 5.65
C PHE A 259 -6.41 15.88 4.72
N GLY A 260 -7.34 16.80 5.02
CA GLY A 260 -8.37 17.17 4.03
C GLY A 260 -7.77 17.63 2.69
N GLY A 261 -6.64 18.35 2.72
CA GLY A 261 -5.92 18.79 1.53
C GLY A 261 -5.27 17.67 0.72
N LEU A 262 -4.81 16.60 1.37
CA LEU A 262 -4.31 15.40 0.70
C LEU A 262 -5.43 14.64 -0.04
N ALA A 263 -6.66 14.61 0.52
CA ALA A 263 -7.83 14.03 -0.13
C ALA A 263 -8.34 14.90 -1.29
N SER A 264 -8.73 16.13 -0.99
CA SER A 264 -9.24 17.08 -1.97
C SER A 264 -9.02 18.51 -1.50
N SER A 265 -7.95 19.11 -2.00
CA SER A 265 -7.62 20.50 -1.66
C SER A 265 -8.68 21.53 -2.10
N ALA A 266 -9.54 21.21 -3.07
CA ALA A 266 -10.69 22.03 -3.45
C ALA A 266 -11.86 21.87 -2.46
N ALA A 267 -12.08 20.67 -1.93
CA ALA A 267 -13.09 20.43 -0.90
C ALA A 267 -12.75 21.21 0.38
N VAL A 268 -11.48 21.25 0.80
CA VAL A 268 -11.04 22.08 1.94
C VAL A 268 -11.46 23.53 1.75
N VAL A 269 -11.19 24.14 0.57
CA VAL A 269 -11.57 25.53 0.31
C VAL A 269 -13.09 25.71 0.37
N GLY A 270 -13.86 24.78 -0.23
CA GLY A 270 -15.33 24.81 -0.17
C GLY A 270 -15.87 24.74 1.25
N THR A 271 -15.43 23.76 2.05
CA THR A 271 -15.84 23.61 3.45
C THR A 271 -15.47 24.83 4.27
N MET A 272 -14.27 25.39 4.08
CA MET A 272 -13.83 26.60 4.79
C MET A 272 -14.63 27.84 4.37
N LEU A 273 -15.01 27.96 3.09
CA LEU A 273 -15.89 29.04 2.63
C LEU A 273 -17.27 28.97 3.27
N ASP A 274 -17.85 27.78 3.33
CA ASP A 274 -19.14 27.57 3.99
C ASP A 274 -19.04 27.78 5.49
N HIS A 275 -17.91 27.47 6.11
CA HIS A 275 -17.65 27.75 7.51
C HIS A 275 -17.57 29.26 7.80
N VAL A 276 -16.77 30.01 7.02
CA VAL A 276 -16.64 31.47 7.16
C VAL A 276 -17.96 32.19 6.88
N ARG A 277 -18.80 31.66 5.98
CA ARG A 277 -20.17 32.16 5.75
C ARG A 277 -21.06 32.05 6.99
N GLN A 278 -20.94 30.96 7.74
CA GLN A 278 -21.74 30.71 8.94
C GLN A 278 -21.15 31.43 10.16
N ARG A 279 -19.82 31.55 10.23
CA ARG A 279 -19.08 32.18 11.33
C ARG A 279 -18.00 33.10 10.76
N PRO A 280 -18.29 34.41 10.59
CA PRO A 280 -17.32 35.37 10.07
C PRO A 280 -16.02 35.46 10.89
N ASP A 281 -16.08 35.16 12.18
CA ASP A 281 -14.93 35.20 13.09
C ASP A 281 -13.95 34.01 12.87
N ALA A 282 -14.34 32.99 12.09
CA ALA A 282 -13.53 31.78 11.81
C ALA A 282 -12.55 31.95 10.64
N ASP A 283 -12.28 33.19 10.20
CA ASP A 283 -11.47 33.48 9.01
C ASP A 283 -10.01 33.00 9.15
N ALA A 284 -9.46 33.12 10.36
CA ALA A 284 -8.13 32.69 10.77
C ALA A 284 -7.95 31.17 10.64
N TYR A 285 -8.94 30.42 11.14
CA TYR A 285 -9.00 28.95 11.01
C TYR A 285 -9.03 28.54 9.53
N ALA A 286 -9.90 29.16 8.75
CA ALA A 286 -10.08 28.85 7.33
C ALA A 286 -8.81 29.15 6.51
N ILE A 287 -8.13 30.26 6.77
CA ILE A 287 -6.84 30.59 6.12
C ILE A 287 -5.81 29.52 6.44
N ALA A 288 -5.66 29.16 7.72
CA ALA A 288 -4.70 28.14 8.16
C ALA A 288 -4.98 26.78 7.52
N ALA A 289 -6.25 26.36 7.44
CA ALA A 289 -6.64 25.11 6.78
C ALA A 289 -6.29 25.09 5.28
N ILE A 290 -6.55 26.19 4.55
CA ILE A 290 -6.21 26.31 3.12
C ILE A 290 -4.68 26.27 2.90
N LEU A 291 -3.90 26.92 3.78
CA LEU A 291 -2.44 26.88 3.72
C LEU A 291 -1.91 25.48 3.99
N LEU A 292 -2.43 24.78 5.00
CA LEU A 292 -2.07 23.39 5.26
C LEU A 292 -2.43 22.47 4.09
N ALA A 293 -3.53 22.74 3.37
CA ALA A 293 -3.84 22.01 2.14
C ALA A 293 -2.79 22.25 1.04
N ASN A 294 -2.21 23.44 0.96
CA ASN A 294 -1.04 23.70 0.08
C ASN A 294 0.21 22.94 0.55
N ALA A 295 0.44 22.84 1.86
CA ALA A 295 1.55 22.06 2.41
C ALA A 295 1.43 20.57 2.04
N ALA A 296 0.25 19.98 2.26
CA ALA A 296 -0.04 18.60 1.90
C ALA A 296 0.17 18.32 0.40
N MET A 297 -0.34 19.20 -0.46
CA MET A 297 -0.14 19.11 -1.90
C MET A 297 1.34 19.20 -2.31
N ALA A 298 2.09 20.16 -1.74
CA ALA A 298 3.50 20.33 -2.03
C ALA A 298 4.33 19.13 -1.54
N LEU A 299 4.00 18.58 -0.37
CA LEU A 299 4.62 17.36 0.16
C LEU A 299 4.36 16.16 -0.76
N ARG A 300 3.12 15.99 -1.25
CA ARG A 300 2.80 14.94 -2.22
C ARG A 300 3.60 15.10 -3.50
N ASN A 301 3.67 16.30 -4.07
CA ASN A 301 4.44 16.55 -5.30
C ASN A 301 5.94 16.31 -5.08
N LEU A 302 6.47 16.67 -3.90
CA LEU A 302 7.84 16.36 -3.51
C LEU A 302 8.07 14.84 -3.40
N GLY A 303 7.12 14.13 -2.80
CA GLY A 303 7.13 12.66 -2.73
C GLY A 303 7.18 12.03 -4.12
N ILE A 304 6.33 12.47 -5.05
CA ILE A 304 6.35 12.00 -6.44
C ILE A 304 7.72 12.27 -7.08
N ALA A 305 8.27 13.47 -6.90
CA ALA A 305 9.56 13.84 -7.46
C ALA A 305 10.72 12.98 -6.93
N LEU A 306 10.77 12.71 -5.61
CA LEU A 306 11.88 11.99 -5.00
C LEU A 306 11.76 10.47 -5.17
N VAL A 307 10.60 9.89 -4.86
CA VAL A 307 10.37 8.44 -4.91
C VAL A 307 10.57 7.92 -6.33
N PHE A 308 10.04 8.62 -7.33
CA PHE A 308 10.15 8.22 -8.72
C PHE A 308 11.42 8.71 -9.42
N THR A 309 12.36 9.36 -8.73
CA THR A 309 13.70 9.61 -9.31
C THR A 309 14.80 8.81 -8.62
N LEU A 310 14.49 8.16 -7.49
CA LEU A 310 15.42 7.29 -6.76
C LEU A 310 15.93 6.12 -7.60
N GLY A 311 15.05 5.45 -8.32
CA GLY A 311 15.41 4.29 -9.14
C GLY A 311 16.09 4.61 -10.47
N SER A 312 16.09 5.88 -10.94
CA SER A 312 16.68 6.25 -12.24
C SER A 312 18.15 6.67 -12.16
N GLY A 313 18.77 6.67 -10.97
CA GLY A 313 20.15 7.12 -10.77
C GLY A 313 20.37 8.63 -10.93
N ARG A 314 19.30 9.39 -11.18
CA ARG A 314 19.29 10.85 -11.33
C ARG A 314 18.27 11.43 -10.36
N LEU A 315 18.62 11.58 -9.09
CA LEU A 315 17.69 12.12 -8.10
C LEU A 315 17.43 13.61 -8.37
N LEU A 316 16.15 14.02 -8.33
CA LEU A 316 15.76 15.40 -8.57
C LEU A 316 15.88 16.25 -7.29
N TYR A 317 17.09 16.36 -6.74
CA TYR A 317 17.36 17.14 -5.51
C TYR A 317 16.94 18.61 -5.63
N GLY A 318 16.93 19.17 -6.84
CA GLY A 318 16.51 20.54 -7.09
C GLY A 318 15.05 20.83 -6.70
N ALA A 319 14.20 19.81 -6.55
CA ALA A 319 12.82 19.97 -6.09
C ALA A 319 12.71 20.14 -4.56
N LEU A 320 13.73 19.73 -3.80
CA LEU A 320 13.68 19.65 -2.34
C LEU A 320 13.53 21.02 -1.68
N VAL A 321 14.38 21.98 -2.08
CA VAL A 321 14.36 23.34 -1.53
C VAL A 321 13.06 24.07 -1.86
N PRO A 322 12.64 24.21 -3.14
CA PRO A 322 11.42 24.91 -3.49
C PRO A 322 10.17 24.32 -2.82
N LEU A 323 9.95 23.00 -2.94
CA LEU A 323 8.74 22.38 -2.39
C LEU A 323 8.81 22.27 -0.87
N GLY A 324 9.99 22.01 -0.30
CA GLY A 324 10.21 22.04 1.14
C GLY A 324 9.94 23.42 1.74
N ALA A 325 10.34 24.50 1.06
CA ALA A 325 10.01 25.86 1.46
C ALA A 325 8.50 26.14 1.42
N ILE A 326 7.77 25.60 0.44
CA ILE A 326 6.30 25.69 0.41
C ILE A 326 5.69 24.91 1.59
N VAL A 327 6.16 23.69 1.87
CA VAL A 327 5.65 22.88 2.99
C VAL A 327 5.88 23.59 4.32
N VAL A 328 7.14 23.96 4.61
CA VAL A 328 7.52 24.61 5.87
C VAL A 328 6.89 25.98 6.00
N GLY A 329 6.91 26.78 4.93
CA GLY A 329 6.32 28.11 4.91
C GLY A 329 4.81 28.07 5.15
N ALA A 330 4.10 27.14 4.50
CA ALA A 330 2.66 27.00 4.69
C ALA A 330 2.30 26.56 6.11
N VAL A 331 3.06 25.62 6.69
CA VAL A 331 2.88 25.19 8.08
C VAL A 331 3.20 26.31 9.06
N ALA A 332 4.28 27.05 8.85
CA ALA A 332 4.67 28.16 9.72
C ALA A 332 3.65 29.31 9.68
N ILE A 333 3.19 29.69 8.49
CA ILE A 333 2.15 30.72 8.34
C ILE A 333 0.83 30.21 8.95
N ALA A 334 0.44 28.97 8.70
CA ALA A 334 -0.76 28.39 9.32
C ALA A 334 -0.65 28.41 10.85
N ALA A 335 0.50 28.05 11.42
CA ALA A 335 0.71 28.08 12.87
C ALA A 335 0.62 29.48 13.48
N TYR A 336 1.06 30.50 12.74
CA TYR A 336 0.94 31.89 13.15
C TYR A 336 -0.48 32.45 12.96
N ALA A 337 -1.16 32.09 11.87
CA ALA A 337 -2.46 32.63 11.49
C ALA A 337 -3.64 31.88 12.12
N ALA A 338 -3.45 30.67 12.62
CA ALA A 338 -4.49 29.79 13.14
C ALA A 338 -5.02 30.20 14.52
N ASP A 339 -6.35 30.19 14.67
CA ASP A 339 -6.98 30.04 15.97
C ASP A 339 -7.22 28.55 16.28
N TRP A 340 -6.26 27.94 16.98
CA TRP A 340 -6.25 26.51 17.30
C TRP A 340 -7.37 26.06 18.25
N SER A 341 -8.15 26.99 18.79
CA SER A 341 -9.26 26.68 19.68
C SER A 341 -10.55 26.28 18.94
N GLU A 342 -10.65 26.61 17.65
CA GLU A 342 -11.80 26.27 16.82
C GLU A 342 -11.76 24.84 16.28
N HIS A 343 -12.94 24.29 16.01
CA HIS A 343 -13.13 22.94 15.49
C HIS A 343 -14.17 22.98 14.38
N VAL A 344 -13.83 22.38 13.23
CA VAL A 344 -14.71 22.28 12.07
C VAL A 344 -14.81 20.81 11.70
N GLU A 345 -16.04 20.29 11.69
CA GLU A 345 -16.27 18.97 11.14
C GLU A 345 -16.16 19.04 9.62
N MET A 346 -15.30 18.21 9.07
CA MET A 346 -15.18 18.02 7.62
C MET A 346 -16.02 16.82 7.24
N GLU A 347 -17.03 17.05 6.40
CA GLU A 347 -17.64 15.96 5.65
C GLU A 347 -16.60 15.44 4.64
N LEU A 348 -16.06 14.26 4.91
CA LEU A 348 -15.20 13.57 3.99
C LEU A 348 -16.05 13.03 2.85
N VAL A 349 -15.79 13.53 1.64
CA VAL A 349 -16.18 12.81 0.43
C VAL A 349 -15.24 11.64 0.29
N ASP A 350 -15.80 10.46 0.03
CA ASP A 350 -15.06 9.21 -0.19
C ASP A 350 -13.94 9.44 -1.22
N PRO A 351 -12.67 9.54 -0.78
CA PRO A 351 -11.62 10.12 -1.61
C PRO A 351 -11.12 9.12 -2.65
N PHE A 352 -11.39 7.83 -2.44
CA PHE A 352 -10.99 6.78 -3.33
C PHE A 352 -12.20 6.18 -4.04
N SER A 353 -12.17 6.26 -5.37
CA SER A 353 -12.94 5.38 -6.24
C SER A 353 -12.02 4.98 -7.40
N LEU A 354 -12.17 3.76 -7.93
CA LEU A 354 -11.46 3.35 -9.15
C LEU A 354 -11.57 4.40 -10.27
N ARG A 355 -12.72 5.08 -10.33
CA ARG A 355 -12.98 6.19 -11.26
C ARG A 355 -12.02 7.36 -11.07
N ASN A 356 -11.75 7.78 -9.84
CA ASN A 356 -10.84 8.88 -9.55
C ASN A 356 -9.39 8.49 -9.87
N ALA A 357 -8.97 7.27 -9.54
CA ALA A 357 -7.63 6.76 -9.86
C ALA A 357 -7.40 6.64 -11.37
N LEU A 358 -8.37 6.07 -12.11
CA LEU A 358 -8.32 6.02 -13.56
C LEU A 358 -8.41 7.41 -14.19
N GLY A 359 -9.25 8.30 -13.66
CA GLY A 359 -9.35 9.68 -14.11
C GLY A 359 -8.02 10.43 -13.94
N PHE A 360 -7.35 10.23 -12.81
CA PHE A 360 -5.99 10.73 -12.61
C PHE A 360 -5.02 10.16 -13.64
N GLY A 361 -5.05 8.84 -13.88
CA GLY A 361 -4.22 8.19 -14.90
C GLY A 361 -4.45 8.75 -16.31
N VAL A 362 -5.70 9.00 -16.68
CA VAL A 362 -6.06 9.62 -17.98
C VAL A 362 -5.52 11.05 -18.07
N VAL A 363 -5.72 11.88 -17.04
CA VAL A 363 -5.18 13.25 -17.01
C VAL A 363 -3.66 13.21 -17.10
N PHE A 364 -3.00 12.36 -16.32
CA PHE A 364 -1.54 12.19 -16.38
C PHE A 364 -1.06 11.79 -17.78
N LEU A 365 -1.69 10.80 -18.43
CA LEU A 365 -1.31 10.38 -19.78
C LEU A 365 -1.54 11.48 -20.82
N ALA A 366 -2.69 12.16 -20.76
CA ALA A 366 -3.00 13.27 -21.66
C ALA A 366 -1.96 14.38 -21.53
N VAL A 367 -1.53 14.68 -20.30
CA VAL A 367 -0.55 15.72 -20.01
C VAL A 367 0.85 15.30 -20.38
N LEU A 368 1.21 14.03 -20.19
CA LEU A 368 2.49 13.49 -20.63
C LEU A 368 2.63 13.66 -22.15
N VAL A 369 1.60 13.26 -22.90
CA VAL A 369 1.55 13.39 -24.35
C VAL A 369 1.56 14.86 -24.76
N ALA A 370 0.67 15.69 -24.20
CA ALA A 370 0.59 17.11 -24.54
C ALA A 370 1.89 17.86 -24.18
N GLY A 371 2.50 17.52 -23.04
CA GLY A 371 3.75 18.08 -22.58
C GLY A 371 4.91 17.72 -23.50
N SER A 372 5.04 16.45 -23.87
CA SER A 372 6.04 15.97 -24.83
C SER A 372 5.89 16.67 -26.19
N LEU A 373 4.67 16.72 -26.75
CA LEU A 373 4.41 17.40 -28.01
C LEU A 373 4.68 18.91 -27.94
N ALA A 374 4.27 19.56 -26.85
CA ALA A 374 4.54 20.97 -26.64
C ALA A 374 6.03 21.25 -26.50
N GLU A 375 6.79 20.36 -25.87
CA GLU A 375 8.25 20.46 -25.81
C GLU A 375 8.89 20.34 -27.20
N ILE A 376 8.43 19.40 -28.02
CA ILE A 376 8.96 19.19 -29.39
C ILE A 376 8.65 20.38 -30.30
N HIS A 377 7.42 20.91 -30.27
CA HIS A 377 6.98 21.94 -31.23
C HIS A 377 7.23 23.37 -30.76
N LEU A 378 7.11 23.63 -29.46
CA LEU A 378 7.17 24.97 -28.87
C LEU A 378 8.35 25.14 -27.91
N GLY A 379 9.19 24.10 -27.76
CA GLY A 379 10.31 24.08 -26.84
C GLY A 379 9.87 24.07 -25.37
N ARG A 380 10.82 24.40 -24.49
CA ARG A 380 10.62 24.44 -23.03
C ARG A 380 9.47 25.33 -22.59
N LEU A 381 9.24 26.44 -23.31
CA LEU A 381 8.12 27.35 -23.00
C LEU A 381 6.76 26.70 -23.21
N GLY A 382 6.61 25.88 -24.26
CA GLY A 382 5.39 25.11 -24.50
C GLY A 382 5.14 24.08 -23.39
N PHE A 383 6.20 23.39 -22.97
CA PHE A 383 6.13 22.46 -21.85
C PHE A 383 5.72 23.17 -20.55
N TYR A 384 6.35 24.30 -20.22
CA TYR A 384 6.00 25.10 -19.03
C TYR A 384 4.55 25.61 -19.06
N ALA A 385 4.07 26.08 -20.21
CA ALA A 385 2.68 26.49 -20.37
C ALA A 385 1.72 25.30 -20.15
N THR A 386 2.08 24.12 -20.67
CA THR A 386 1.30 22.90 -20.48
C THR A 386 1.30 22.44 -19.02
N ALA A 387 2.44 22.51 -18.33
CA ALA A 387 2.57 22.20 -16.90
C ALA A 387 1.74 23.16 -16.03
N ALA A 388 1.76 24.46 -16.34
CA ALA A 388 0.94 25.45 -15.66
C ALA A 388 -0.56 25.21 -15.89
N ALA A 389 -0.99 25.06 -17.16
CA ALA A 389 -2.37 24.79 -17.51
C ALA A 389 -2.90 23.50 -16.85
N THR A 390 -2.08 22.45 -16.85
CA THR A 390 -2.42 21.19 -16.19
C THR A 390 -2.48 21.33 -14.68
N GLY A 391 -1.58 22.12 -14.08
CA GLY A 391 -1.58 22.36 -12.64
C GLY A 391 -2.87 22.97 -12.11
N LEU A 392 -3.66 23.64 -12.96
CA LEU A 392 -5.00 24.11 -12.64
C LEU A 392 -5.99 22.96 -12.40
N VAL A 393 -5.80 21.83 -13.09
CA VAL A 393 -6.67 20.65 -13.00
C VAL A 393 -6.09 19.64 -12.00
N SER A 394 -4.81 19.30 -12.15
CA SER A 394 -4.12 18.32 -11.32
C SER A 394 -2.62 18.62 -11.25
N SER A 395 -2.19 19.17 -10.12
CA SER A 395 -0.76 19.37 -9.85
C SER A 395 0.00 18.05 -9.77
N ALA A 396 -0.61 16.95 -9.31
CA ALA A 396 0.03 15.64 -9.29
C ALA A 396 0.23 15.08 -10.71
N GLY A 397 -0.74 15.29 -11.62
CA GLY A 397 -0.62 14.85 -13.00
C GLY A 397 0.52 15.56 -13.68
N ALA A 398 0.56 16.90 -13.57
CA ALA A 398 1.66 17.72 -14.09
C ALA A 398 3.02 17.36 -13.48
N THR A 399 3.10 17.15 -12.17
CA THR A 399 4.34 16.70 -11.50
C THR A 399 4.78 15.32 -11.98
N ALA A 400 3.86 14.36 -12.06
CA ALA A 400 4.16 13.02 -12.57
C ALA A 400 4.67 13.06 -14.01
N SER A 401 4.04 13.85 -14.89
CA SER A 401 4.48 14.01 -16.28
C SER A 401 5.87 14.64 -16.38
N ALA A 402 6.16 15.67 -15.59
CA ALA A 402 7.49 16.28 -15.54
C ALA A 402 8.57 15.31 -15.05
N VAL A 403 8.25 14.53 -14.00
CA VAL A 403 9.15 13.49 -13.49
C VAL A 403 9.39 12.40 -14.53
N MET A 404 8.34 12.00 -15.25
CA MET A 404 8.43 10.97 -16.28
C MET A 404 9.34 11.41 -17.44
N LEU A 405 9.17 12.63 -17.98
CA LEU A 405 10.04 13.16 -19.04
C LEU A 405 11.48 13.35 -18.55
N TYR A 406 11.68 13.74 -17.29
CA TYR A 406 13.01 13.82 -16.68
C TYR A 406 13.69 12.45 -16.55
N ARG A 407 12.94 11.40 -16.19
CA ARG A 407 13.46 10.04 -16.06
C ARG A 407 13.99 9.51 -17.38
N VAL A 408 13.22 9.68 -18.46
CA VAL A 408 13.61 9.19 -19.79
C VAL A 408 14.70 10.07 -20.44
N GLY A 409 14.91 11.29 -19.91
CA GLY A 409 16.00 12.17 -20.29
C GLY A 409 15.63 13.21 -21.34
N ASP A 410 14.35 13.32 -21.69
CA ASP A 410 13.81 14.33 -22.59
C ASP A 410 13.83 15.73 -21.95
N LEU A 411 13.73 15.78 -20.61
CA LEU A 411 13.72 17.02 -19.85
C LEU A 411 14.93 17.12 -18.91
N ASP A 412 15.57 18.30 -18.86
CA ASP A 412 16.64 18.55 -17.88
C ASP A 412 16.08 18.77 -16.45
N GLY A 413 16.92 18.56 -15.43
CA GLY A 413 16.48 18.63 -14.04
C GLY A 413 15.97 20.02 -13.62
N ALA A 414 16.55 21.09 -14.15
CA ALA A 414 16.10 22.45 -13.85
C ALA A 414 14.69 22.71 -14.43
N ALA A 415 14.45 22.27 -15.66
CA ALA A 415 13.17 22.39 -16.33
C ALA A 415 12.09 21.53 -15.66
N ALA A 416 12.44 20.33 -15.20
CA ALA A 416 11.54 19.50 -14.39
C ALA A 416 11.11 20.21 -13.11
N VAL A 417 12.06 20.80 -12.37
CA VAL A 417 11.77 21.55 -11.14
C VAL A 417 10.88 22.76 -11.43
N VAL A 418 11.18 23.53 -12.47
CA VAL A 418 10.36 24.69 -12.87
C VAL A 418 8.94 24.26 -13.23
N ALA A 419 8.77 23.18 -13.99
CA ALA A 419 7.45 22.68 -14.33
C ALA A 419 6.65 22.20 -13.11
N ILE A 420 7.29 21.53 -12.16
CA ILE A 420 6.67 21.13 -10.89
C ILE A 420 6.25 22.35 -10.06
N LEU A 421 7.09 23.40 -10.05
CA LEU A 421 6.77 24.67 -9.40
C LEU A 421 5.60 25.40 -10.06
N LEU A 422 5.58 25.46 -11.40
CA LEU A 422 4.47 26.04 -12.16
C LEU A 422 3.16 25.29 -11.91
N ALA A 423 3.22 23.96 -11.88
CA ALA A 423 2.06 23.12 -11.56
C ALA A 423 1.55 23.38 -10.12
N THR A 424 2.48 23.46 -9.17
CA THR A 424 2.18 23.72 -7.75
C THR A 424 1.59 25.13 -7.58
N GLY A 425 2.21 26.15 -8.18
CA GLY A 425 1.74 27.52 -8.19
C GLY A 425 0.37 27.67 -8.84
N SER A 426 0.12 26.99 -9.94
CA SER A 426 -1.20 26.99 -10.61
C SER A 426 -2.28 26.41 -9.70
N SER A 427 -1.98 25.34 -8.96
CA SER A 427 -2.94 24.79 -7.99
C SER A 427 -3.12 25.66 -6.75
N VAL A 428 -2.12 26.46 -6.35
CA VAL A 428 -2.29 27.51 -5.33
C VAL A 428 -3.22 28.60 -5.86
N LEU A 429 -3.03 29.05 -7.10
CA LEU A 429 -3.89 30.05 -7.75
C LEU A 429 -5.35 29.60 -7.81
N VAL A 430 -5.62 28.32 -8.11
CA VAL A 430 -6.98 27.77 -8.07
C VAL A 430 -7.61 27.94 -6.69
N LYS A 431 -6.88 27.69 -5.60
CA LYS A 431 -7.42 27.87 -4.23
C LYS A 431 -7.69 29.34 -3.92
N VAL A 432 -6.81 30.24 -4.34
CA VAL A 432 -7.03 31.69 -4.23
C VAL A 432 -8.26 32.12 -5.01
N ALA A 433 -8.44 31.61 -6.24
CA ALA A 433 -9.60 31.91 -7.07
C ALA A 433 -10.90 31.38 -6.45
N LEU A 434 -10.90 30.14 -5.95
CA LEU A 434 -12.04 29.55 -5.23
C LEU A 434 -12.38 30.35 -3.97
N ALA A 435 -11.39 30.74 -3.17
CA ALA A 435 -11.59 31.60 -2.00
C ALA A 435 -12.21 32.97 -2.38
N GLY A 436 -11.84 33.50 -3.56
CA GLY A 436 -12.41 34.73 -4.12
C GLY A 436 -13.88 34.64 -4.54
N LEU A 437 -14.44 33.44 -4.71
CA LEU A 437 -15.89 33.23 -4.92
C LEU A 437 -16.68 33.32 -3.60
N GLY A 438 -16.00 33.44 -2.46
CA GLY A 438 -16.60 33.67 -1.15
C GLY A 438 -17.24 35.06 -1.04
N PRO A 439 -18.20 35.23 -0.11
CA PRO A 439 -18.86 36.52 0.10
C PRO A 439 -17.97 37.55 0.80
N ASP A 440 -16.97 37.11 1.57
CA ASP A 440 -16.02 38.01 2.25
C ASP A 440 -14.76 38.26 1.40
N ARG A 441 -14.61 39.51 0.94
CA ARG A 441 -13.45 39.95 0.18
C ARG A 441 -12.19 40.04 1.04
N ASN A 442 -12.31 40.34 2.33
CA ASN A 442 -11.17 40.45 3.22
C ASN A 442 -10.49 39.09 3.40
N PHE A 443 -11.29 38.04 3.65
CA PHE A 443 -10.83 36.65 3.63
C PHE A 443 -10.08 36.30 2.34
N ALA A 444 -10.66 36.61 1.17
CA ALA A 444 -10.02 36.34 -0.12
C ALA A 444 -8.67 37.07 -0.29
N TYR A 445 -8.59 38.35 0.10
CA TYR A 445 -7.33 39.11 0.06
C TYR A 445 -6.28 38.56 1.01
N ARG A 446 -6.66 38.11 2.21
CA ARG A 446 -5.74 37.47 3.15
C ARG A 446 -5.20 36.14 2.62
N VAL A 447 -6.07 35.29 2.07
CA VAL A 447 -5.66 34.02 1.42
C VAL A 447 -4.71 34.29 0.25
N ALA A 448 -5.02 35.27 -0.59
CA ALA A 448 -4.16 35.67 -1.70
C ALA A 448 -2.81 36.20 -1.20
N GLY A 449 -2.80 37.09 -0.20
CA GLY A 449 -1.59 37.68 0.36
C GLY A 449 -0.64 36.63 0.94
N TRP A 450 -1.17 35.69 1.75
CA TRP A 450 -0.37 34.59 2.29
C TRP A 450 0.11 33.63 1.21
N SER A 451 -0.72 33.34 0.19
CA SER A 451 -0.33 32.48 -0.93
C SER A 451 0.78 33.10 -1.79
N VAL A 452 0.73 34.42 -2.03
CA VAL A 452 1.79 35.16 -2.72
C VAL A 452 3.07 35.17 -1.90
N LEU A 453 2.98 35.45 -0.60
CA LEU A 453 4.14 35.40 0.30
C LEU A 453 4.79 34.01 0.34
N LEU A 454 3.97 32.96 0.35
CA LEU A 454 4.42 31.57 0.30
C LEU A 454 5.19 31.26 -0.99
N LEU A 455 4.62 31.60 -2.16
CA LEU A 455 5.26 31.38 -3.45
C LEU A 455 6.52 32.25 -3.64
N ALA A 456 6.49 33.49 -3.18
CA ALA A 456 7.66 34.39 -3.20
C ALA A 456 8.78 33.85 -2.30
N GLY A 457 8.46 33.39 -1.09
CA GLY A 457 9.40 32.75 -0.18
C GLY A 457 10.04 31.51 -0.78
N ALA A 458 9.25 30.65 -1.44
CA ALA A 458 9.77 29.49 -2.15
C ALA A 458 10.68 29.87 -3.33
N GLY A 459 10.32 30.91 -4.09
CA GLY A 459 11.15 31.45 -5.17
C GLY A 459 12.49 31.99 -4.68
N ILE A 460 12.50 32.74 -3.58
CA ILE A 460 13.73 33.26 -2.94
C ILE A 460 14.58 32.10 -2.42
N ALA A 461 13.98 31.14 -1.71
CA ALA A 461 14.71 29.97 -1.20
C ALA A 461 15.35 29.18 -2.35
N THR A 462 14.65 29.05 -3.47
CA THR A 462 15.18 28.41 -4.69
C THR A 462 16.36 29.19 -5.24
N ALA A 463 16.23 30.52 -5.40
CA ALA A 463 17.31 31.36 -5.90
C ALA A 463 18.57 31.27 -5.00
N LEU A 464 18.39 31.30 -3.67
CA LEU A 464 19.48 31.18 -2.71
C LEU A 464 20.17 29.82 -2.72
N ALA A 465 19.45 28.74 -3.03
CA ALA A 465 20.03 27.40 -3.12
C ALA A 465 20.73 27.13 -4.47
N THR A 466 20.49 27.97 -5.47
CA THR A 466 21.12 27.87 -6.80
C THR A 466 22.34 28.79 -7.00
N VAL A 467 22.60 29.68 -6.05
CA VAL A 467 23.81 30.52 -5.95
C VAL A 467 24.83 29.84 -5.05
#